data_AF-A0AAV8YUX5-F1
#
_entry.id   AF-A0AAV8YUX5-F1
#
_cell.length_a   1.000
_cell.length_b   1.000
_cell.length_c   1.000
_cell.angle_alpha   90.00
_cell.angle_beta   90.00
_cell.angle_gamma   90.00
#
_symmetry.space_group_name_H-M   'P 1'
#
loop_
_entity.id
_entity.type
_entity.pdbx_description
1 polymer ?
#
loop_
_entity_poly.entity_id
_entity_poly.type
_entity_poly.pdbx_seq_one_letter_code
_entity_poly.pdbx_strand_id
1 'polypeptide(L)'
;MRSKSDTKYYIPVNIKNKHLNVISPVLYIQSDCDTPISRDYIVKELGKYVKIDSYGKCLTNKTFPKELSKIYSLDLYNEEILKFISKYKFIIAFENSVCDDYITEKLWRPLIVGSIPIYLGSPTIEDWLPNKKSAILVKNYGSLEAVANLINKINENDTMYESFLEHKIKSKLSNNLLKEYILEDHPITSFECFVCQKMHKNDWYGKYSDRSIYTCPKPNAPDRKNTWNQHWEIGQCQSKALKLLIDRDKPYSIKLFDKTWKTLLYNHNC
;
A
#
# COMPACT_ATOMS: atom_id res chain seq x y z
N MET A 1 3.34 -15.26 -5.42
CA MET A 1 4.42 -14.25 -5.48
C MET A 1 5.77 -14.94 -5.58
N ARG A 2 6.50 -14.78 -6.71
CA ARG A 2 7.92 -15.17 -6.81
C ARG A 2 8.70 -14.61 -5.62
N SER A 3 9.64 -15.38 -5.08
CA SER A 3 10.31 -15.08 -3.81
C SER A 3 10.79 -13.62 -3.78
N LYS A 4 10.64 -12.95 -2.65
CA LYS A 4 11.06 -11.54 -2.49
C LYS A 4 12.57 -11.36 -2.73
N SER A 5 13.35 -12.45 -2.72
CA SER A 5 14.77 -12.53 -3.08
C SER A 5 15.05 -12.77 -4.57
N ASP A 6 14.05 -13.07 -5.41
CA ASP A 6 14.22 -13.28 -6.86
C ASP A 6 14.77 -12.02 -7.53
N THR A 7 15.94 -12.11 -8.17
CA THR A 7 16.60 -10.97 -8.81
C THR A 7 16.13 -10.72 -10.25
N LYS A 8 15.09 -11.41 -10.76
CA LYS A 8 14.60 -11.29 -12.15
C LYS A 8 14.45 -9.84 -12.65
N TYR A 9 13.92 -8.96 -11.82
CA TYR A 9 13.67 -7.55 -12.17
C TYR A 9 14.69 -6.58 -11.56
N TYR A 10 15.62 -7.07 -10.74
CA TYR A 10 16.58 -6.22 -10.05
C TYR A 10 17.55 -5.58 -11.05
N ILE A 11 17.70 -4.25 -10.94
CA ILE A 11 18.69 -3.49 -11.70
C ILE A 11 19.79 -3.01 -10.72
N PRO A 12 21.08 -3.32 -10.98
CA PRO A 12 22.20 -2.86 -10.16
C PRO A 12 22.24 -1.34 -9.99
N VAL A 13 22.70 -0.87 -8.82
CA VAL A 13 22.65 0.56 -8.46
C VAL A 13 23.42 1.45 -9.44
N ASN A 14 24.55 1.00 -9.96
CA ASN A 14 25.35 1.71 -10.96
C ASN A 14 24.58 1.92 -12.29
N ILE A 15 23.69 0.99 -12.67
CA ILE A 15 22.82 1.13 -13.84
C ILE A 15 21.64 2.07 -13.52
N LYS A 16 21.04 1.97 -12.33
CA LYS A 16 20.02 2.94 -11.88
C LYS A 16 20.58 4.37 -11.85
N ASN A 17 21.84 4.56 -11.45
CA ASN A 17 22.52 5.87 -11.48
C ASN A 17 22.59 6.44 -12.90
N LYS A 18 22.85 5.61 -13.91
CA LYS A 18 22.83 6.07 -15.32
C LYS A 18 21.43 6.51 -15.76
N HIS A 19 20.38 5.88 -15.25
CA HIS A 19 19.00 6.29 -15.56
C HIS A 19 18.63 7.66 -14.99
N LEU A 20 19.28 8.12 -13.91
CA LEU A 20 19.02 9.45 -13.31
C LEU A 20 19.28 10.63 -14.26
N ASN A 21 20.01 10.40 -15.37
CA ASN A 21 20.17 11.39 -16.43
C ASN A 21 18.91 11.65 -17.26
N VAL A 22 17.91 10.75 -17.18
CA VAL A 22 16.70 10.76 -18.03
C VAL A 22 15.41 10.74 -17.20
N ILE A 23 15.44 10.07 -16.04
CA ILE A 23 14.30 9.95 -15.12
C ILE A 23 14.62 10.54 -13.76
N SER A 24 13.57 10.90 -13.01
CA SER A 24 13.69 11.28 -11.61
C SER A 24 14.03 10.06 -10.73
N PRO A 25 14.63 10.25 -9.54
CA PRO A 25 14.94 9.14 -8.63
C PRO A 25 13.69 8.46 -8.06
N VAL A 26 12.59 9.20 -7.91
CA VAL A 26 11.34 8.76 -7.29
C VAL A 26 10.25 8.61 -8.34
N LEU A 27 9.51 7.50 -8.25
CA LEU A 27 8.36 7.18 -9.07
C LEU A 27 7.05 7.29 -8.29
N TYR A 28 6.05 7.94 -8.87
CA TYR A 28 4.65 7.92 -8.45
C TYR A 28 3.78 7.40 -9.60
N ILE A 29 2.97 6.37 -9.35
CA ILE A 29 2.02 5.85 -10.36
C ILE A 29 0.70 5.55 -9.67
N GLN A 30 -0.30 6.40 -9.91
CA GLN A 30 -1.65 6.24 -9.34
C GLN A 30 -2.74 6.73 -10.29
N SER A 31 -3.91 6.09 -10.20
CA SER A 31 -5.10 6.43 -10.99
C SER A 31 -6.33 6.78 -10.16
N ASP A 32 -6.28 6.52 -8.86
CA ASP A 32 -7.30 6.88 -7.88
C ASP A 32 -6.84 8.15 -7.17
N CYS A 33 -7.42 9.28 -7.57
CA CYS A 33 -7.06 10.59 -7.03
C CYS A 33 -8.08 10.98 -5.95
N ASP A 34 -7.72 11.87 -5.05
CA ASP A 34 -8.57 12.30 -3.94
C ASP A 34 -8.86 11.15 -2.96
N THR A 35 -7.81 10.65 -2.32
CA THR A 35 -7.90 9.56 -1.33
C THR A 35 -8.21 10.08 0.09
N PRO A 36 -8.67 9.22 1.02
CA PRO A 36 -8.91 9.59 2.42
C PRO A 36 -7.75 10.31 3.11
N ILE A 37 -6.51 9.97 2.80
CA ILE A 37 -5.32 10.65 3.39
C ILE A 37 -4.86 11.86 2.57
N SER A 38 -5.59 12.26 1.54
CA SER A 38 -5.17 13.25 0.55
C SER A 38 -3.78 12.93 -0.01
N ARG A 39 -3.58 11.67 -0.44
CA ARG A 39 -2.28 11.16 -0.93
C ARG A 39 -1.60 12.10 -1.91
N ASP A 40 -2.35 12.63 -2.88
CA ASP A 40 -1.80 13.52 -3.90
C ASP A 40 -1.30 14.84 -3.31
N TYR A 41 -1.96 15.37 -2.29
CA TYR A 41 -1.46 16.52 -1.55
C TYR A 41 -0.11 16.21 -0.89
N ILE A 42 -0.01 15.08 -0.19
CA ILE A 42 1.24 14.64 0.48
C ILE A 42 2.37 14.46 -0.54
N VAL A 43 2.10 13.83 -1.69
CA VAL A 43 3.08 13.63 -2.75
C VAL A 43 3.51 14.96 -3.38
N LYS A 44 2.58 15.90 -3.59
CA LYS A 44 2.89 17.24 -4.09
C LYS A 44 3.78 18.02 -3.12
N GLU A 45 3.51 17.92 -1.81
CA GLU A 45 4.33 18.55 -0.78
C GLU A 45 5.73 17.93 -0.70
N LEU A 46 5.86 16.60 -0.81
CA LEU A 46 7.16 15.93 -0.90
C LEU A 46 7.93 16.34 -2.17
N GLY A 47 7.22 16.53 -3.28
CA GLY A 47 7.76 16.95 -4.57
C GLY A 47 8.43 18.35 -4.57
N LYS A 48 8.24 19.14 -3.51
CA LYS A 48 8.96 20.41 -3.31
C LYS A 48 10.44 20.20 -3.00
N TYR A 49 10.80 19.04 -2.46
CA TYR A 49 12.15 18.73 -1.97
C TYR A 49 12.87 17.63 -2.76
N VAL A 50 12.12 16.79 -3.49
CA VAL A 50 12.67 15.70 -4.30
C VAL A 50 11.98 15.67 -5.66
N LYS A 51 12.74 15.40 -6.73
CA LYS A 51 12.17 15.21 -8.07
C LYS A 51 11.39 13.89 -8.14
N ILE A 52 10.15 13.97 -8.62
CA ILE A 52 9.23 12.83 -8.74
C ILE A 52 8.71 12.77 -10.18
N ASP A 53 8.89 11.62 -10.82
CA ASP A 53 8.21 11.30 -12.07
C ASP A 53 6.86 10.67 -11.73
N SER A 54 5.79 11.25 -12.26
CA SER A 54 4.42 10.85 -12.00
C SER A 54 3.71 10.41 -13.27
N TYR A 55 3.18 9.19 -13.23
CA TYR A 55 2.38 8.58 -14.28
C TYR A 55 0.99 8.19 -13.76
N GLY A 56 0.07 7.88 -14.68
CA GLY A 56 -1.32 7.58 -14.35
C GLY A 56 -2.19 8.83 -14.47
N LYS A 57 -3.23 8.94 -13.63
CA LYS A 57 -4.18 10.05 -13.66
C LYS A 57 -3.86 11.15 -12.65
N CYS A 58 -3.10 10.84 -11.60
CA CYS A 58 -2.88 11.75 -10.48
C CYS A 58 -1.51 12.44 -10.58
N LEU A 59 -1.48 13.77 -10.41
CA LEU A 59 -0.26 14.60 -10.48
C LEU A 59 0.60 14.36 -11.72
N THR A 60 0.01 13.94 -12.83
CA THR A 60 0.74 13.45 -14.00
C THR A 60 1.68 14.50 -14.57
N ASN A 61 2.96 14.15 -14.68
CA ASN A 61 3.99 14.99 -15.31
C ASN A 61 4.84 14.21 -16.34
N LYS A 62 4.63 12.90 -16.45
CA LYS A 62 5.18 12.02 -17.47
C LYS A 62 4.06 11.20 -18.11
N THR A 63 4.27 10.81 -19.36
CA THR A 63 3.34 9.95 -20.09
C THR A 63 3.92 8.55 -20.20
N PHE A 64 3.10 7.53 -19.97
CA PHE A 64 3.50 6.15 -20.26
C PHE A 64 3.78 5.99 -21.76
N PRO A 65 4.74 5.15 -22.15
CA PRO A 65 4.75 4.55 -23.48
C PRO A 65 3.35 3.95 -23.77
N LYS A 66 2.83 4.13 -24.98
CA LYS A 66 1.41 3.83 -25.31
C LYS A 66 1.02 2.40 -24.95
N GLU A 67 1.91 1.46 -25.19
CA GLU A 67 1.76 0.04 -24.93
C GLU A 67 1.64 -0.24 -23.41
N LEU A 68 2.48 0.41 -22.60
CA LEU A 68 2.50 0.22 -21.15
C LEU A 68 1.26 0.80 -20.46
N SER A 69 0.68 1.88 -20.98
CA SER A 69 -0.52 2.51 -20.38
C SER A 69 -1.70 1.52 -20.31
N LYS A 70 -1.93 0.79 -21.41
CA LYS A 70 -2.99 -0.21 -21.50
C LYS A 70 -2.71 -1.41 -20.59
N ILE A 71 -1.47 -1.90 -20.60
CA ILE A 71 -1.04 -3.05 -19.79
C ILE A 71 -1.17 -2.73 -18.29
N TYR A 72 -0.69 -1.56 -17.86
CA TYR A 72 -0.73 -1.14 -16.47
C TYR A 72 -2.14 -1.16 -15.88
N SER A 73 -3.14 -0.80 -16.69
CA SER A 73 -4.55 -0.76 -16.25
C SER A 73 -5.18 -2.15 -16.11
N LEU A 74 -4.57 -3.18 -16.68
CA LEU A 74 -5.07 -4.55 -16.70
C LEU A 74 -4.30 -5.46 -15.74
N ASP A 75 -2.98 -5.32 -15.71
CA ASP A 75 -2.08 -6.18 -14.92
C ASP A 75 -0.87 -5.38 -14.41
N LEU A 76 -0.91 -5.06 -13.12
CA LEU A 76 0.14 -4.33 -12.40
C LEU A 76 1.43 -5.16 -12.22
N TYR A 77 1.36 -6.49 -12.40
CA TYR A 77 2.48 -7.42 -12.28
C TYR A 77 2.98 -7.92 -13.64
N ASN A 78 2.47 -7.33 -14.73
CA ASN A 78 2.98 -7.62 -16.05
C ASN A 78 4.49 -7.38 -16.13
N GLU A 79 5.20 -8.26 -16.83
CA GLU A 79 6.65 -8.23 -16.92
C GLU A 79 7.21 -6.91 -17.49
N GLU A 80 6.52 -6.29 -18.45
CA GLU A 80 6.94 -5.01 -19.02
C GLU A 80 6.77 -3.86 -18.03
N ILE A 81 5.70 -3.89 -17.23
CA ILE A 81 5.47 -2.92 -16.15
C ILE A 81 6.53 -3.06 -15.07
N LEU A 82 6.83 -4.29 -14.63
CA LEU A 82 7.85 -4.55 -13.63
C LEU A 82 9.24 -4.12 -14.10
N LYS A 83 9.60 -4.39 -15.37
CA LYS A 83 10.84 -3.90 -16.01
C LYS A 83 10.89 -2.38 -16.15
N PHE A 84 9.74 -1.74 -16.35
CA PHE A 84 9.67 -0.28 -16.46
C PHE A 84 9.94 0.37 -15.10
N ILE A 85 9.21 -0.05 -14.06
CA ILE A 85 9.34 0.55 -12.72
C ILE A 85 10.65 0.19 -12.03
N SER A 86 11.28 -0.93 -12.40
CA SER A 86 12.57 -1.35 -11.81
C SER A 86 13.74 -0.39 -12.10
N LYS A 87 13.58 0.54 -13.04
CA LYS A 87 14.59 1.57 -13.35
C LYS A 87 14.72 2.62 -12.26
N TYR A 88 13.66 2.85 -11.48
CA TYR A 88 13.63 3.87 -10.44
C TYR A 88 14.32 3.38 -9.16
N LYS A 89 14.95 4.28 -8.41
CA LYS A 89 15.53 3.95 -7.11
C LYS A 89 14.46 3.85 -6.03
N PHE A 90 13.49 4.77 -6.05
CA PHE A 90 12.42 4.85 -5.06
C PHE A 90 11.06 4.81 -5.74
N ILE A 91 10.08 4.20 -5.07
CA ILE A 91 8.68 4.19 -5.53
C ILE A 91 7.80 4.59 -4.36
N ILE A 92 6.93 5.58 -4.56
CA ILE A 92 5.93 5.97 -3.58
C ILE A 92 4.88 4.86 -3.48
N ALA A 93 4.81 4.25 -2.30
CA ALA A 93 3.95 3.14 -1.93
C ALA A 93 2.90 3.60 -0.89
N PHE A 94 2.23 4.72 -1.18
CA PHE A 94 1.21 5.28 -0.29
C PHE A 94 -0.15 4.62 -0.57
N GLU A 95 -0.74 4.05 0.49
CA GLU A 95 -2.11 3.54 0.46
C GLU A 95 -3.13 4.68 0.37
N ASN A 96 -4.39 4.32 0.09
CA ASN A 96 -5.47 5.30 0.07
C ASN A 96 -5.83 5.81 1.47
N SER A 97 -5.59 4.99 2.49
CA SER A 97 -5.92 5.24 3.89
C SER A 97 -4.82 4.71 4.82
N VAL A 98 -4.74 5.26 6.03
CA VAL A 98 -3.92 4.72 7.12
C VAL A 98 -4.84 3.89 8.00
N CYS A 99 -4.79 2.57 7.85
CA CYS A 99 -5.59 1.62 8.63
C CYS A 99 -4.72 0.41 8.99
N ASP A 100 -4.93 -0.18 10.16
CA ASP A 100 -4.26 -1.42 10.53
C ASP A 100 -4.47 -2.51 9.47
N ASP A 101 -3.41 -3.24 9.17
CA ASP A 101 -3.35 -4.34 8.19
C ASP A 101 -3.75 -3.99 6.73
N TYR A 102 -4.03 -2.72 6.41
CA TYR A 102 -4.30 -2.29 5.05
C TYR A 102 -2.99 -2.14 4.25
N ILE A 103 -2.53 -3.26 3.69
CA ILE A 103 -1.29 -3.38 2.92
C ILE A 103 -1.59 -4.04 1.58
N THR A 104 -1.31 -3.33 0.48
CA THR A 104 -1.68 -3.76 -0.86
C THR A 104 -0.47 -4.01 -1.76
N GLU A 105 -0.70 -4.19 -3.06
CA GLU A 105 0.34 -4.32 -4.08
C GLU A 105 1.34 -3.14 -4.09
N LYS A 106 0.96 -1.98 -3.56
CA LYS A 106 1.78 -0.77 -3.54
C LYS A 106 3.08 -0.97 -2.77
N LEU A 107 3.03 -1.69 -1.65
CA LEU A 107 4.26 -2.09 -0.93
C LEU A 107 5.03 -3.16 -1.71
N TRP A 108 4.32 -4.17 -2.19
CA TRP A 108 4.96 -5.39 -2.70
C TRP A 108 5.70 -5.17 -4.02
N ARG A 109 5.15 -4.37 -4.93
CA ARG A 109 5.76 -4.07 -6.23
C ARG A 109 7.20 -3.54 -6.14
N PRO A 110 7.51 -2.45 -5.39
CA PRO A 110 8.88 -1.98 -5.25
C PRO A 110 9.82 -3.03 -4.66
N LEU A 111 9.39 -3.79 -3.64
CA LEU A 111 10.18 -4.88 -3.07
C LEU A 111 10.50 -5.97 -4.10
N ILE A 112 9.51 -6.33 -4.93
CA ILE A 112 9.67 -7.30 -6.01
C ILE A 112 10.68 -6.81 -7.06
N VAL A 113 10.65 -5.53 -7.44
CA VAL A 113 11.55 -5.00 -8.48
C VAL A 113 12.90 -4.50 -7.97
N GLY A 114 13.16 -4.59 -6.66
CA GLY A 114 14.41 -4.09 -6.07
C GLY A 114 14.53 -2.57 -6.11
N SER A 115 13.44 -1.89 -5.75
CA SER A 115 13.39 -0.44 -5.49
C SER A 115 12.96 -0.20 -4.05
N ILE A 116 13.33 0.94 -3.47
CA ILE A 116 12.99 1.25 -2.08
C ILE A 116 11.57 1.85 -2.02
N PRO A 117 10.59 1.20 -1.36
CA PRO A 117 9.29 1.81 -1.12
C PRO A 117 9.40 3.00 -0.15
N ILE A 118 8.75 4.11 -0.50
CA ILE A 118 8.43 5.20 0.42
C ILE A 118 6.98 4.97 0.85
N TYR A 119 6.78 4.52 2.08
CA TYR A 119 5.51 3.94 2.52
C TYR A 119 4.76 4.82 3.52
N LEU A 120 3.45 4.93 3.30
CA LEU A 120 2.45 5.52 4.20
C LEU A 120 1.15 4.72 4.02
N GLY A 121 0.63 4.14 5.10
CA GLY A 121 -0.49 3.20 5.04
C GLY A 121 -0.67 2.55 6.39
N SER A 122 -0.62 1.22 6.46
CA SER A 122 -0.76 0.49 7.72
C SER A 122 0.26 0.89 8.80
N PRO A 123 -0.20 1.21 10.02
CA PRO A 123 0.67 1.36 11.19
C PRO A 123 1.41 0.08 11.58
N THR A 124 0.97 -1.11 11.15
CA THR A 124 1.57 -2.42 11.45
C THR A 124 2.53 -2.92 10.35
N ILE A 125 2.90 -2.05 9.40
CA ILE A 125 3.69 -2.41 8.21
C ILE A 125 5.01 -3.14 8.51
N GLU A 126 5.66 -2.86 9.65
CA GLU A 126 6.93 -3.46 10.04
C GLU A 126 6.86 -5.00 10.09
N ASP A 127 5.70 -5.56 10.44
CA ASP A 127 5.46 -7.00 10.48
C ASP A 127 5.54 -7.65 9.09
N TRP A 128 5.48 -6.84 8.03
CA TRP A 128 5.43 -7.26 6.63
C TRP A 128 6.68 -6.89 5.83
N LEU A 129 7.66 -6.24 6.46
CA LEU A 129 8.91 -5.85 5.82
C LEU A 129 9.94 -6.98 5.83
N PRO A 130 10.62 -7.27 4.70
CA PRO A 130 11.74 -8.22 4.65
C PRO A 130 12.81 -8.01 5.73
N ASN A 131 13.11 -6.74 6.01
CA ASN A 131 14.00 -6.31 7.07
C ASN A 131 13.65 -4.90 7.56
N LYS A 132 14.25 -4.47 8.68
CA LYS A 132 13.97 -3.17 9.31
C LYS A 132 14.29 -1.94 8.44
N LYS A 133 15.07 -2.11 7.37
CA LYS A 133 15.48 -1.04 6.45
C LYS A 133 14.84 -1.15 5.08
N SER A 134 14.02 -2.16 4.76
CA SER A 134 13.58 -2.38 3.38
C SER A 134 12.55 -1.37 2.86
N ALA A 135 12.19 -0.36 3.65
CA ALA A 135 11.26 0.70 3.30
C ALA A 135 11.63 2.00 4.05
N ILE A 136 11.30 3.15 3.45
CA ILE A 136 11.26 4.44 4.13
C ILE A 136 9.84 4.63 4.66
N LEU A 137 9.66 4.53 5.99
CA LEU A 137 8.35 4.65 6.62
C LEU A 137 8.08 6.11 6.98
N VAL A 138 7.14 6.76 6.28
CA VAL A 138 6.83 8.20 6.48
C VAL A 138 6.40 8.50 7.91
N LYS A 139 5.67 7.58 8.56
CA LYS A 139 5.22 7.72 9.95
C LYS A 139 6.36 7.90 10.97
N ASN A 140 7.59 7.56 10.62
CA ASN A 140 8.76 7.68 11.51
C ASN A 140 9.43 9.06 11.45
N TYR A 141 8.89 10.01 10.68
CA TYR A 141 9.47 11.34 10.48
C TYR A 141 8.47 12.43 10.85
N GLY A 142 8.96 13.51 11.47
CA GLY A 142 8.13 14.64 11.86
C GLY A 142 7.72 15.58 10.71
N SER A 143 8.36 15.46 9.54
CA SER A 143 8.06 16.29 8.37
C SER A 143 8.41 15.59 7.05
N LEU A 144 7.78 16.03 5.95
CA LEU A 144 8.12 15.55 4.60
C LEU A 144 9.50 16.01 4.14
N GLU A 145 9.99 17.14 4.66
CA GLU A 145 11.36 17.59 4.43
C GLU A 145 12.39 16.61 5.03
N ALA A 146 12.14 16.08 6.23
CA ALA A 146 13.00 15.07 6.83
C ALA A 146 13.01 13.76 6.00
N VAL A 147 11.85 13.35 5.46
CA VAL A 147 11.74 12.22 4.53
C VAL A 147 12.56 12.50 3.26
N ALA A 148 12.41 13.69 2.67
CA ALA A 148 13.15 14.11 1.49
C ALA A 148 14.67 14.13 1.70
N ASN A 149 15.12 14.66 2.84
CA ASN A 149 16.54 14.68 3.21
C ASN A 149 17.12 13.26 3.28
N LEU A 150 16.36 12.31 3.84
CA LEU A 150 16.78 10.91 3.83
C LEU A 150 16.81 10.32 2.40
N ILE A 151 15.79 10.59 1.57
CA ILE A 151 15.76 10.12 0.18
C ILE A 151 16.99 10.63 -0.57
N ASN A 152 17.31 11.92 -0.48
CA ASN A 152 18.48 12.52 -1.13
C ASN A 152 19.79 11.90 -0.63
N LYS A 153 19.94 11.73 0.69
CA LYS A 153 21.11 11.06 1.30
C LYS A 153 21.29 9.63 0.80
N ILE A 154 20.21 8.86 0.68
CA ILE A 154 20.26 7.50 0.13
C ILE A 154 20.57 7.53 -1.37
N ASN A 155 19.99 8.48 -2.11
CA ASN A 155 20.17 8.61 -3.56
C ASN A 155 21.62 8.90 -3.94
N GLU A 156 22.34 9.67 -3.13
CA GLU A 156 23.73 10.08 -3.33
C GLU A 156 24.75 9.05 -2.80
N ASN A 157 24.31 8.03 -2.06
CA ASN A 157 25.19 7.03 -1.45
C ASN A 157 24.77 5.61 -1.85
N ASP A 158 25.47 5.04 -2.83
CA ASP A 158 25.18 3.71 -3.37
C ASP A 158 25.25 2.61 -2.31
N THR A 159 26.22 2.65 -1.41
CA THR A 159 26.33 1.69 -0.30
C THR A 159 25.13 1.77 0.64
N MET A 160 24.66 3.00 0.93
CA MET A 160 23.47 3.21 1.74
C MET A 160 22.23 2.69 1.01
N TYR A 161 22.07 2.98 -0.28
CA TYR A 161 20.98 2.46 -1.11
C TYR A 161 20.92 0.93 -1.10
N GLU A 162 22.05 0.26 -1.34
CA GLU A 162 22.12 -1.21 -1.34
C GLU A 162 21.82 -1.82 0.03
N SER A 163 22.11 -1.11 1.12
CA SER A 163 21.79 -1.57 2.48
C SER A 163 20.28 -1.69 2.75
N PHE A 164 19.43 -0.96 2.00
CA PHE A 164 17.97 -1.12 2.06
C PHE A 164 17.50 -2.37 1.29
N LEU A 165 18.32 -2.84 0.34
CA LEU A 165 18.03 -3.96 -0.56
C LEU A 165 18.73 -5.27 -0.15
N GLU A 166 19.24 -5.39 1.09
CA GLU A 166 19.94 -6.61 1.52
C GLU A 166 19.11 -7.89 1.37
N HIS A 167 17.79 -7.81 1.55
CA HIS A 167 16.89 -8.94 1.34
C HIS A 167 16.88 -9.43 -0.11
N LYS A 168 17.17 -8.53 -1.07
CA LYS A 168 17.20 -8.79 -2.50
C LYS A 168 18.58 -9.22 -2.97
N ILE A 169 19.61 -8.52 -2.52
CA ILE A 169 20.99 -8.71 -2.99
C ILE A 169 21.67 -9.88 -2.28
N LYS A 170 21.39 -10.07 -0.99
CA LYS A 170 22.05 -11.06 -0.13
C LYS A 170 21.09 -12.17 0.32
N SER A 171 19.85 -12.20 -0.19
CA SER A 171 18.77 -13.10 0.25
C SER A 171 18.55 -13.10 1.76
N LYS A 172 18.88 -11.98 2.44
CA LYS A 172 18.84 -11.86 3.90
C LYS A 172 17.49 -11.36 4.37
N LEU A 173 16.60 -12.29 4.72
CA LEU A 173 15.33 -12.01 5.39
C LEU A 173 15.53 -12.07 6.90
N SER A 174 15.20 -11.00 7.62
CA SER A 174 15.29 -10.96 9.10
C SER A 174 13.94 -11.13 9.78
N ASN A 175 12.85 -10.91 9.05
CA ASN A 175 11.51 -11.07 9.57
C ASN A 175 11.10 -12.56 9.53
N ASN A 176 10.86 -13.15 10.70
CA ASN A 176 10.53 -14.56 10.84
C ASN A 176 9.09 -14.88 10.40
N LEU A 177 8.14 -13.97 10.64
CA LEU A 177 6.75 -14.13 10.16
C LEU A 177 6.72 -14.28 8.65
N LEU A 178 7.48 -13.44 7.93
CA LEU A 178 7.59 -13.54 6.49
C LEU A 178 8.22 -14.85 6.01
N LYS A 179 9.21 -15.38 6.74
CA LYS A 179 9.86 -16.65 6.39
C LYS A 179 8.89 -17.82 6.52
N GLU A 180 8.07 -17.80 7.56
CA GLU A 180 7.16 -18.88 7.91
C GLU A 180 5.91 -18.91 7.03
N TYR A 181 5.36 -17.73 6.68
CA TYR A 181 4.03 -17.64 6.07
C TYR A 181 3.97 -17.10 4.64
N ILE A 182 5.04 -16.45 4.12
CA ILE A 182 4.96 -15.67 2.86
C ILE A 182 5.98 -16.12 1.81
N LEU A 183 6.78 -17.16 2.08
CA LEU A 183 7.73 -17.69 1.10
C LEU A 183 7.14 -18.75 0.18
N GLU A 184 5.98 -19.31 0.51
CA GLU A 184 5.30 -20.22 -0.38
C GLU A 184 4.47 -19.42 -1.39
N ASP A 185 4.59 -19.82 -2.66
CA ASP A 185 3.83 -19.25 -3.76
C ASP A 185 2.35 -19.60 -3.52
N HIS A 186 1.63 -18.72 -2.84
CA HIS A 186 0.22 -18.91 -2.59
C HIS A 186 -0.59 -18.12 -3.62
N PRO A 187 -1.02 -18.76 -4.74
CA PRO A 187 -2.15 -18.23 -5.49
C PRO A 187 -3.35 -18.04 -4.54
N ILE A 188 -4.31 -17.20 -4.94
CA ILE A 188 -5.54 -16.94 -4.16
C ILE A 188 -6.17 -18.26 -3.68
N THR A 189 -6.15 -19.28 -4.53
CA THR A 189 -6.62 -20.64 -4.22
C THR A 189 -5.87 -21.31 -3.07
N SER A 190 -4.56 -21.14 -2.97
CA SER A 190 -3.78 -21.67 -1.84
C SER A 190 -4.08 -20.93 -0.55
N PHE A 191 -4.34 -19.61 -0.61
CA PHE A 191 -4.80 -18.86 0.56
C PHE A 191 -6.20 -19.31 0.99
N GLU A 192 -7.13 -19.49 0.05
CA GLU A 192 -8.46 -20.03 0.31
C GLU A 192 -8.39 -21.42 0.95
N CYS A 193 -7.54 -22.31 0.41
CA CYS A 193 -7.29 -23.62 1.00
C CYS A 193 -6.67 -23.52 2.40
N PHE A 194 -5.70 -22.62 2.61
CA PHE A 194 -5.08 -22.39 3.92
C PHE A 194 -6.13 -21.96 4.96
N VAL A 195 -6.97 -20.98 4.63
CA VAL A 195 -8.07 -20.52 5.50
C VAL A 195 -9.03 -21.66 5.78
N CYS A 196 -9.47 -22.40 4.75
CA CYS A 196 -10.36 -23.54 4.89
C CYS A 196 -9.78 -24.64 5.80
N GLN A 197 -8.52 -25.02 5.60
CA GLN A 197 -7.82 -26.00 6.44
C GLN A 197 -7.70 -25.53 7.88
N LYS A 198 -7.39 -24.25 8.11
CA LYS A 198 -7.28 -23.68 9.46
C LYS A 198 -8.62 -23.62 10.18
N MET A 199 -9.71 -23.28 9.47
CA MET A 199 -11.06 -23.35 9.99
C MET A 199 -11.47 -24.78 10.34
N HIS A 200 -11.19 -25.75 9.46
CA HIS A 200 -11.54 -27.17 9.68
C HIS A 200 -10.75 -27.84 10.80
N LYS A 201 -9.49 -27.45 11.02
CA LYS A 201 -8.67 -27.99 12.12
C LYS A 201 -9.11 -27.49 13.50
N ASN A 202 -10.13 -26.63 13.60
CA ASN A 202 -10.59 -25.99 14.83
C ASN A 202 -9.48 -25.23 15.58
N ASP A 203 -8.38 -24.86 14.91
CA ASP A 203 -7.26 -24.10 15.50
C ASP A 203 -7.73 -22.74 16.07
N TRP A 204 -8.90 -22.26 15.62
CA TRP A 204 -9.51 -20.96 15.93
C TRP A 204 -10.78 -21.04 16.79
N TYR A 205 -11.33 -22.22 17.06
CA TYR A 205 -12.56 -22.34 17.87
C TYR A 205 -12.29 -21.84 19.30
N GLY A 206 -12.97 -20.77 19.71
CA GLY A 206 -12.74 -20.12 21.02
C GLY A 206 -11.60 -19.09 21.07
N LYS A 207 -10.82 -18.90 19.99
CA LYS A 207 -9.81 -17.84 19.89
C LYS A 207 -10.35 -16.67 19.08
N TYR A 208 -11.19 -15.86 19.71
CA TYR A 208 -11.68 -14.62 19.11
C TYR A 208 -10.76 -13.48 19.53
N SER A 209 -10.29 -12.72 18.54
CA SER A 209 -9.74 -11.40 18.81
C SER A 209 -10.90 -10.49 19.19
N ASP A 210 -10.87 -9.95 20.40
CA ASP A 210 -11.71 -8.84 20.85
C ASP A 210 -11.32 -7.52 20.17
N ARG A 211 -10.12 -7.46 19.56
CA ARG A 211 -9.71 -6.30 18.77
C ARG A 211 -10.61 -6.16 17.56
N SER A 212 -11.06 -4.94 17.35
CA SER A 212 -11.65 -4.48 16.10
C SER A 212 -10.58 -4.48 15.00
N ILE A 213 -10.30 -5.64 14.43
CA ILE A 213 -9.24 -5.85 13.43
C ILE A 213 -9.51 -5.19 12.07
N TYR A 214 -10.72 -4.66 11.84
CA TYR A 214 -11.11 -4.00 10.59
C TYR A 214 -11.55 -2.54 10.76
N THR A 215 -11.28 -1.91 11.91
CA THR A 215 -11.54 -0.47 12.05
C THR A 215 -10.44 0.33 11.39
N CYS A 216 -10.81 1.15 10.41
CA CYS A 216 -9.97 2.24 9.95
C CYS A 216 -10.35 3.52 10.71
N PRO A 217 -9.37 4.27 11.27
CA PRO A 217 -9.66 5.55 11.91
C PRO A 217 -10.31 6.54 10.94
N LYS A 218 -11.04 7.51 11.49
CA LYS A 218 -11.63 8.59 10.71
C LYS A 218 -10.52 9.30 9.91
N PRO A 219 -10.68 9.53 8.60
CA PRO A 219 -9.65 10.13 7.77
C PRO A 219 -9.21 11.50 8.29
N ASN A 220 -7.92 11.65 8.57
CA ASN A 220 -7.33 12.95 8.90
C ASN A 220 -6.63 13.52 7.67
N ALA A 221 -7.44 14.00 6.73
CA ALA A 221 -6.97 14.60 5.49
C ALA A 221 -6.40 16.01 5.75
N PRO A 222 -5.15 16.31 5.34
CA PRO A 222 -4.64 17.68 5.39
C PRO A 222 -5.42 18.63 4.46
N ASP A 223 -6.04 18.10 3.40
CA ASP A 223 -6.94 18.88 2.54
C ASP A 223 -8.35 18.96 3.15
N ARG A 224 -8.75 20.17 3.53
CA ARG A 224 -10.07 20.46 4.11
C ARG A 224 -11.23 20.32 3.12
N LYS A 225 -10.97 20.22 1.81
CA LYS A 225 -12.01 19.99 0.79
C LYS A 225 -12.42 18.53 0.66
N ASN A 226 -11.77 17.65 1.40
CA ASN A 226 -11.97 16.22 1.32
C ASN A 226 -13.31 15.78 1.97
N THR A 227 -14.17 15.08 1.20
CA THR A 227 -15.47 14.57 1.66
C THR A 227 -15.41 13.21 2.35
N TRP A 228 -14.23 12.59 2.45
CA TRP A 228 -14.05 11.25 3.02
C TRP A 228 -14.48 11.14 4.49
N ASN A 229 -14.46 12.24 5.24
CA ASN A 229 -15.02 12.27 6.60
C ASN A 229 -16.53 11.96 6.63
N GLN A 230 -17.28 12.52 5.68
CA GLN A 230 -18.72 12.25 5.55
C GLN A 230 -18.97 10.81 5.08
N HIS A 231 -18.17 10.33 4.12
CA HIS A 231 -18.28 8.94 3.66
C HIS A 231 -17.98 7.95 4.78
N TRP A 232 -16.99 8.25 5.63
CA TRP A 232 -16.65 7.43 6.78
C TRP A 232 -17.81 7.36 7.79
N GLU A 233 -18.44 8.49 8.11
CA GLU A 233 -19.62 8.54 8.99
C GLU A 233 -20.79 7.73 8.41
N ILE A 234 -21.10 7.91 7.11
CA ILE A 234 -22.14 7.13 6.43
C ILE A 234 -21.82 5.63 6.48
N GLY A 235 -20.57 5.24 6.23
CA GLY A 235 -20.12 3.86 6.27
C GLY A 235 -20.32 3.20 7.63
N GLN A 236 -20.07 3.91 8.73
CA GLN A 236 -20.36 3.40 10.07
C GLN A 236 -21.85 3.12 10.27
N CYS A 237 -22.72 4.04 9.86
CA CYS A 237 -24.16 3.87 9.95
C CYS A 237 -24.65 2.70 9.09
N GLN A 238 -24.10 2.55 7.88
CA GLN A 238 -24.39 1.44 6.98
C GLN A 238 -23.96 0.09 7.57
N SER A 239 -22.76 0.02 8.16
CA SER A 239 -22.26 -1.18 8.83
C SER A 239 -23.15 -1.59 10.02
N LYS A 240 -23.51 -0.64 10.88
CA LYS A 240 -24.41 -0.89 12.01
C LYS A 240 -25.81 -1.31 11.56
N ALA A 241 -26.36 -0.67 10.53
CA ALA A 241 -27.63 -1.06 9.95
C ALA A 241 -27.59 -2.49 9.38
N LEU A 242 -26.51 -2.84 8.68
CA LEU A 242 -26.31 -4.18 8.14
C LEU A 242 -26.28 -5.22 9.27
N LYS A 243 -25.50 -4.97 10.32
CA LYS A 243 -25.45 -5.83 11.51
C LYS A 243 -26.83 -6.02 12.14
N LEU A 244 -27.57 -4.93 12.38
CA LEU A 244 -28.93 -4.99 12.95
C LEU A 244 -29.93 -5.76 12.09
N LEU A 245 -29.74 -5.80 10.77
CA LEU A 245 -30.63 -6.52 9.86
C LEU A 245 -30.24 -7.99 9.73
N ILE A 246 -28.94 -8.31 9.72
CA ILE A 246 -28.43 -9.68 9.74
C ILE A 246 -28.79 -10.37 11.06
N ASP A 247 -28.60 -9.69 12.19
CA ASP A 247 -28.88 -10.24 13.54
C ASP A 247 -30.38 -10.56 13.76
N ARG A 248 -31.29 -10.13 12.86
CA ARG A 248 -32.71 -10.50 12.86
C ARG A 248 -33.01 -11.86 12.23
N ASP A 249 -32.04 -12.44 11.53
CA ASP A 249 -32.14 -13.72 10.81
C ASP A 249 -33.37 -13.79 9.87
N LYS A 250 -33.65 -12.68 9.18
CA LYS A 250 -34.75 -12.56 8.20
C LYS A 250 -34.29 -11.81 6.95
N PRO A 251 -34.80 -12.17 5.77
CA PRO A 251 -34.54 -11.41 4.54
C PRO A 251 -34.95 -9.94 4.70
N TYR A 252 -34.13 -9.02 4.19
CA TYR A 252 -34.41 -7.59 4.16
C TYR A 252 -34.27 -7.03 2.74
N SER A 253 -35.03 -5.97 2.43
CA SER A 253 -34.93 -5.26 1.16
C SER A 253 -33.90 -4.14 1.22
N ILE A 254 -33.39 -3.73 0.06
CA ILE A 254 -32.51 -2.55 -0.07
C ILE A 254 -33.19 -1.30 0.49
N LYS A 255 -34.50 -1.12 0.24
CA LYS A 255 -35.27 0.01 0.80
C LYS A 255 -35.27 0.02 2.34
N LEU A 256 -35.38 -1.15 2.95
CA LEU A 256 -35.33 -1.29 4.41
C LEU A 256 -33.93 -0.98 4.95
N PHE A 257 -32.88 -1.49 4.28
CA PHE A 257 -31.49 -1.14 4.60
C PHE A 257 -31.27 0.37 4.54
N ASP A 258 -31.69 1.01 3.45
CA ASP A 258 -31.54 2.45 3.25
C ASP A 258 -32.26 3.30 4.30
N LYS A 259 -33.50 2.93 4.62
CA LYS A 259 -34.25 3.59 5.69
C LYS A 259 -33.53 3.43 7.04
N THR A 260 -32.99 2.24 7.30
CA THR A 260 -32.35 1.92 8.59
C THR A 260 -31.08 2.75 8.79
N TRP A 261 -30.13 2.75 7.85
CA TRP A 261 -28.87 3.49 8.05
C TRP A 261 -29.08 5.01 8.04
N LYS A 262 -30.03 5.53 7.24
CA LYS A 262 -30.38 6.97 7.27
C LYS A 262 -30.98 7.40 8.60
N THR A 263 -31.77 6.53 9.22
CA THR A 263 -32.34 6.79 10.55
C THR A 263 -31.25 6.80 11.62
N LEU A 264 -30.27 5.88 11.55
CA LEU A 264 -29.11 5.88 12.44
C LEU A 264 -28.28 7.17 12.27
N LEU A 265 -28.05 7.59 11.02
CA LEU A 265 -27.32 8.81 10.71
C LEU A 265 -28.02 10.06 11.24
N TYR A 266 -29.33 10.21 10.99
CA TYR A 266 -30.12 11.35 11.47
C TYR A 266 -30.12 11.46 13.00
N ASN A 267 -30.14 10.33 13.70
CA ASN A 267 -30.17 10.29 15.16
C ASN A 267 -28.78 10.31 15.81
N HIS A 268 -27.69 10.45 15.04
CA HIS A 268 -26.31 10.33 15.54
C HIS A 268 -26.07 9.05 16.36
N ASN A 269 -26.71 7.94 15.96
CA ASN A 269 -26.62 6.65 16.63
C ASN A 269 -25.99 5.61 15.71
N CYS A 270 -24.92 6.00 15.05
CA CYS A 270 -23.94 5.11 14.46
C CYS A 270 -22.97 4.78 15.61
#